data_AF-A0A3S0F1G0-F1
#
_entry.id   AF-A0A3S0F1G0-F1
#
_cell.length_a   1.000
_cell.length_b   1.000
_cell.length_c   1.000
_cell.angle_alpha   90.00
_cell.angle_beta   90.00
_cell.angle_gamma   90.00
#
_symmetry.space_group_name_H-M   'P 1'
#
loop_
_entity.id
_entity.type
_entity.pdbx_description
1 polymer ?
#
loop_
_entity_poly.entity_id
_entity_poly.type
_entity_poly.pdbx_seq_one_letter_code
_entity_poly.pdbx_strand_id
1 'polypeptide(L)'
;MSRRPASKGKALGLVAVAAGVAVAVAVALSGREPQVQGPATDGLATASHLALPSPASSVAAAVAVPVGAASALAALPAASSPALDSRGIAPLVQRALDSGDPKDALEAAQWLAACLPDQDVESMLNGSHAKYRIQVSDTVRRQWIENVRQTERHCQTVTPDLMAQYRTLASRALDAKLPGAGLAYFQSLDRDNRTDAERARALPGLKADAEQGLALAVPILARSTLGQSRTEQLAYQKLTDHLVQRELLPPMMGALMPGDAVSPPYTAQEQADAAAIVRRLLPRFKKPD
;
A
#
# COMPACT_ATOMS: atom_id res chain seq x y z
N MET A 1 -46.96 48.93 2.92
CA MET A 1 -45.81 49.65 3.50
C MET A 1 -44.54 48.99 3.00
N SER A 2 -43.91 49.64 2.03
CA SER A 2 -42.71 49.20 1.32
C SER A 2 -41.58 50.16 1.66
N ARG A 3 -40.38 49.62 1.95
CA ARG A 3 -39.03 50.20 1.76
C ARG A 3 -38.04 49.62 2.78
N ARG A 4 -37.15 48.74 2.31
CA ARG A 4 -35.74 48.71 2.75
C ARG A 4 -34.88 48.52 1.50
N PRO A 5 -33.99 49.49 1.22
CA PRO A 5 -32.65 49.10 0.81
C PRO A 5 -31.58 50.02 1.41
N ALA A 6 -30.46 49.43 1.84
CA ALA A 6 -29.14 50.06 1.81
C ALA A 6 -28.06 49.03 2.22
N SER A 7 -27.50 48.32 1.24
CA SER A 7 -26.17 47.72 1.35
C SER A 7 -25.17 48.67 0.70
N LYS A 8 -24.20 49.17 1.48
CA LYS A 8 -22.98 49.81 0.95
C LYS A 8 -21.81 49.43 1.86
N GLY A 9 -20.72 48.96 1.25
CA GLY A 9 -19.45 48.75 1.93
C GLY A 9 -18.52 47.77 1.22
N LYS A 10 -18.02 48.13 0.03
CA LYS A 10 -16.81 47.52 -0.56
C LYS A 10 -15.58 48.19 0.06
N ALA A 11 -14.59 47.38 0.47
CA ALA A 11 -13.18 47.72 0.52
C ALA A 11 -12.42 46.37 0.46
N LEU A 12 -11.88 45.93 -0.67
CA LEU A 12 -10.56 46.31 -1.22
C LEU A 12 -9.47 46.42 -0.14
N GLY A 13 -8.78 45.31 0.07
CA GLY A 13 -7.50 45.23 0.78
C GLY A 13 -6.57 44.32 -0.02
N LEU A 14 -5.77 44.94 -0.89
CA LEU A 14 -4.75 44.33 -1.71
C LEU A 14 -3.41 44.66 -1.02
N VAL A 15 -2.73 43.67 -0.46
CA VAL A 15 -1.33 43.79 -0.03
C VAL A 15 -0.59 42.51 -0.44
N ALA A 16 0.34 42.68 -1.37
CA ALA A 16 1.36 41.73 -1.78
C ALA A 16 2.66 42.06 -1.05
N VAL A 17 3.41 41.06 -0.58
CA VAL A 17 4.89 40.96 -0.40
C VAL A 17 5.15 39.47 -0.09
N ALA A 18 5.68 38.61 -0.97
CA ALA A 18 7.04 38.49 -1.53
C ALA A 18 8.13 38.07 -0.51
N ALA A 19 8.44 36.76 -0.44
CA ALA A 19 9.74 36.14 -0.12
C ALA A 19 9.57 34.62 -0.33
N GLY A 20 10.32 33.88 -1.14
CA GLY A 20 11.65 34.10 -1.70
C GLY A 20 12.67 33.22 -0.99
N VAL A 21 12.67 31.90 -1.26
CA VAL A 21 13.88 31.05 -1.16
C VAL A 21 13.83 30.00 -2.27
N ALA A 22 14.59 30.26 -3.32
CA ALA A 22 15.06 29.26 -4.26
C ALA A 22 16.32 28.62 -3.67
N VAL A 23 16.38 27.29 -3.61
CA VAL A 23 17.64 26.57 -3.44
C VAL A 23 17.89 25.75 -4.70
N ALA A 24 19.08 25.97 -5.22
CA ALA A 24 19.55 25.58 -6.54
C ALA A 24 19.65 24.06 -6.73
N VAL A 25 19.24 23.65 -7.93
CA VAL A 25 19.68 22.41 -8.58
C VAL A 25 21.13 22.62 -9.01
N ALA A 26 22.05 21.88 -8.41
CA ALA A 26 23.41 21.72 -8.92
C ALA A 26 23.53 20.36 -9.61
N VAL A 27 23.44 20.40 -10.93
CA VAL A 27 23.93 19.35 -11.83
C VAL A 27 25.45 19.31 -11.71
N ALA A 28 25.99 18.20 -11.23
CA ALA A 28 27.40 17.85 -11.46
C ALA A 28 27.44 16.57 -12.32
N LEU A 29 27.49 16.81 -13.62
CA LEU A 29 28.15 15.94 -14.59
C LEU A 29 29.61 15.80 -14.18
N SER A 30 30.12 14.57 -14.03
CA SER A 30 31.48 14.14 -14.42
C SER A 30 31.76 12.73 -13.90
N GLY A 31 32.22 11.85 -14.78
CA GLY A 31 32.69 10.52 -14.39
C GLY A 31 32.47 9.42 -15.43
N ARG A 32 32.69 9.69 -16.71
CA ARG A 32 32.81 8.67 -17.76
C ARG A 32 34.28 8.50 -18.08
N GLU A 33 34.84 7.33 -17.82
CA GLU A 33 36.00 6.70 -18.49
C GLU A 33 36.42 5.42 -17.75
N PRO A 34 37.18 4.48 -18.34
CA PRO A 34 37.09 3.91 -19.68
C PRO A 34 36.86 2.38 -19.63
N GLN A 35 36.36 1.82 -20.72
CA GLN A 35 36.39 0.38 -21.00
C GLN A 35 37.83 -0.12 -21.04
N VAL A 36 38.13 -1.13 -20.22
CA VAL A 36 39.28 -2.02 -20.43
C VAL A 36 38.75 -3.33 -20.99
N GLN A 37 38.96 -3.53 -22.29
CA GLN A 37 38.87 -4.82 -22.95
C GLN A 37 40.06 -5.68 -22.52
N GLY A 38 39.78 -6.84 -21.94
CA GLY A 38 40.73 -7.91 -21.65
C GLY A 38 40.21 -9.24 -22.20
N PRO A 39 41.09 -10.18 -22.54
CA PRO A 39 40.93 -11.07 -23.68
C PRO A 39 40.12 -12.34 -23.40
N ALA A 40 39.71 -12.95 -24.52
CA ALA A 40 39.07 -14.25 -24.62
C ALA A 40 39.82 -15.36 -23.87
N THR A 41 39.04 -16.18 -23.17
CA THR A 41 39.39 -17.57 -22.90
C THR A 41 38.23 -18.44 -23.35
N ASP A 42 38.45 -19.12 -24.47
CA ASP A 42 37.75 -20.33 -24.86
C ASP A 42 37.90 -21.38 -23.75
N GLY A 43 36.77 -21.89 -23.29
CA GLY A 43 36.68 -22.96 -22.30
C GLY A 43 35.59 -23.93 -22.71
N LEU A 44 35.93 -24.83 -23.63
CA LEU A 44 35.24 -26.09 -23.89
C LEU A 44 35.16 -26.91 -22.59
N ALA A 45 33.95 -27.29 -22.13
CA ALA A 45 33.77 -28.52 -21.37
C ALA A 45 32.29 -28.94 -21.24
N THR A 46 31.97 -29.99 -21.99
CA THR A 46 31.15 -31.16 -21.60
C THR A 46 29.72 -30.96 -21.09
N ALA A 47 28.79 -31.25 -22.00
CA ALA A 47 27.49 -31.82 -21.68
C ALA A 47 27.64 -33.09 -20.82
N SER A 48 26.87 -33.18 -19.74
CA SER A 48 26.57 -34.43 -19.05
C SER A 48 25.06 -34.61 -18.99
N HIS A 49 24.64 -35.70 -19.62
CA HIS A 49 23.30 -36.24 -19.64
C HIS A 49 22.93 -36.92 -18.30
N LEU A 50 21.61 -37.10 -18.08
CA LEU A 50 20.95 -38.05 -17.17
C LEU A 50 20.99 -37.66 -15.67
N ALA A 51 19.93 -37.78 -14.87
CA ALA A 51 18.68 -38.53 -15.01
C ALA A 51 17.54 -37.82 -14.25
N LEU A 52 16.32 -37.94 -14.78
CA LEU A 52 15.07 -37.65 -14.09
C LEU A 52 14.72 -38.81 -13.13
N PRO A 53 14.44 -38.56 -11.85
CA PRO A 53 13.60 -39.43 -11.04
C PRO A 53 12.10 -39.07 -11.18
N SER A 54 11.33 -40.13 -11.39
CA SER A 54 9.86 -40.19 -11.46
C SER A 54 9.18 -39.71 -10.17
N PRO A 55 7.93 -39.19 -10.22
CA PRO A 55 7.26 -38.63 -9.06
C PRO A 55 6.73 -39.70 -8.10
N ALA A 56 7.05 -39.56 -6.81
CA ALA A 56 6.40 -40.33 -5.75
C ALA A 56 5.10 -39.63 -5.34
N SER A 57 3.97 -40.33 -5.56
CA SER A 57 2.67 -40.02 -4.98
C SER A 57 2.77 -39.84 -3.48
N SER A 58 2.52 -38.61 -3.00
CA SER A 58 2.30 -38.34 -1.58
C SER A 58 0.82 -38.06 -1.36
N VAL A 59 0.24 -38.88 -0.50
CA VAL A 59 -1.15 -38.88 -0.07
C VAL A 59 -1.51 -37.53 0.53
N ALA A 60 -2.64 -36.98 0.06
CA ALA A 60 -3.24 -35.77 0.60
C ALA A 60 -3.71 -36.02 2.04
N ALA A 61 -2.93 -35.57 3.03
CA ALA A 61 -3.44 -35.33 4.36
C ALA A 61 -4.16 -33.97 4.36
N ALA A 62 -5.49 -34.02 4.38
CA ALA A 62 -6.33 -32.84 4.58
C ALA A 62 -6.12 -32.31 6.01
N VAL A 63 -5.12 -31.43 6.18
CA VAL A 63 -5.03 -30.58 7.36
C VAL A 63 -6.10 -29.51 7.20
N ALA A 64 -7.18 -29.64 7.97
CA ALA A 64 -8.17 -28.59 8.14
C ALA A 64 -7.49 -27.40 8.84
N VAL A 65 -7.08 -26.41 8.05
CA VAL A 65 -6.67 -25.10 8.56
C VAL A 65 -7.94 -24.37 8.99
N PRO A 66 -8.06 -23.90 10.25
CA PRO A 66 -9.17 -23.04 10.62
C PRO A 66 -9.13 -21.77 9.78
N VAL A 67 -10.20 -21.55 9.01
CA VAL A 67 -10.42 -20.34 8.22
C VAL A 67 -10.80 -19.22 9.19
N GLY A 68 -9.80 -18.59 9.79
CA GLY A 68 -9.93 -17.29 10.45
C GLY A 68 -9.75 -16.19 9.40
N ALA A 69 -10.85 -15.71 8.83
CA ALA A 69 -10.87 -14.59 7.90
C ALA A 69 -10.63 -13.28 8.68
N ALA A 70 -9.52 -12.60 8.42
CA ALA A 70 -9.27 -11.26 8.93
C ALA A 70 -9.70 -10.21 7.89
N SER A 71 -10.49 -9.25 8.36
CA SER A 71 -11.23 -8.23 7.63
C SER A 71 -10.35 -7.26 6.82
N ALA A 72 -10.93 -6.70 5.76
CA ALA A 72 -10.38 -5.55 5.04
C ALA A 72 -11.43 -4.42 4.97
N LEU A 73 -11.08 -3.30 5.61
CA LEU A 73 -11.66 -1.94 5.56
C LEU A 73 -12.77 -1.50 6.52
N ALA A 74 -13.03 -2.27 7.57
CA ALA A 74 -13.48 -1.70 8.84
C ALA A 74 -12.54 -2.22 9.93
N ALA A 75 -11.69 -1.34 10.43
CA ALA A 75 -10.58 -1.62 11.35
C ALA A 75 -9.47 -2.52 10.75
N LEU A 76 -8.22 -2.12 10.95
CA LEU A 76 -7.13 -3.06 11.17
C LEU A 76 -7.65 -4.18 12.09
N PRO A 77 -7.28 -5.46 11.93
CA PRO A 77 -7.78 -6.51 12.82
C PRO A 77 -7.66 -6.02 14.25
N ALA A 78 -8.79 -5.83 14.93
CA ALA A 78 -8.83 -5.58 16.37
C ALA A 78 -8.47 -6.91 17.03
N ALA A 79 -7.21 -7.32 16.88
CA ALA A 79 -6.63 -8.51 17.45
C ALA A 79 -6.43 -8.26 18.94
N SER A 80 -7.52 -7.99 19.68
CA SER A 80 -7.49 -7.57 21.08
C SER A 80 -6.26 -6.71 21.38
N SER A 81 -5.96 -5.76 20.48
CA SER A 81 -4.77 -4.93 20.64
C SER A 81 -4.92 -4.30 22.02
N PRO A 82 -3.90 -4.40 22.88
CA PRO A 82 -3.96 -3.86 24.23
C PRO A 82 -4.52 -2.44 24.10
N ALA A 83 -5.66 -2.19 24.76
CA ALA A 83 -6.40 -0.95 24.57
C ALA A 83 -5.40 0.20 24.58
N LEU A 84 -5.31 0.92 23.46
CA LEU A 84 -4.38 2.04 23.29
C LEU A 84 -4.61 2.99 24.46
N ASP A 85 -3.71 2.94 25.43
CA ASP A 85 -3.81 3.76 26.62
C ASP A 85 -3.30 5.17 26.30
N SER A 86 -3.36 6.03 27.29
CA SER A 86 -2.87 7.41 27.18
C SER A 86 -1.35 7.50 26.93
N ARG A 87 -0.60 6.39 26.95
CA ARG A 87 0.86 6.36 26.71
C ARG A 87 1.21 6.36 25.22
N GLY A 88 0.24 6.26 24.32
CA GLY A 88 0.45 6.32 22.88
C GLY A 88 1.08 5.04 22.29
N ILE A 89 1.55 5.13 21.05
CA ILE A 89 2.03 3.97 20.26
C ILE A 89 3.47 3.60 20.60
N ALA A 90 4.32 4.53 21.05
CA ALA A 90 5.75 4.28 21.22
C ALA A 90 6.11 3.09 22.12
N PRO A 91 5.46 2.87 23.29
CA PRO A 91 5.76 1.70 24.12
C PRO A 91 5.42 0.36 23.44
N LEU A 92 4.44 0.33 22.54
CA LEU A 92 4.07 -0.87 21.77
C LEU A 92 5.14 -1.20 20.73
N VAL A 93 5.63 -0.17 20.03
CA VAL A 93 6.72 -0.32 19.05
C VAL A 93 8.01 -0.77 19.74
N GLN A 94 8.35 -0.17 20.88
CA GLN A 94 9.54 -0.58 21.64
C GLN A 94 9.45 -2.05 22.08
N ARG A 95 8.29 -2.46 22.61
CA ARG A 95 8.07 -3.87 22.98
C ARG A 95 8.24 -4.81 21.80
N ALA A 96 7.74 -4.47 20.62
CA ALA A 96 7.90 -5.27 19.41
C ALA A 96 9.35 -5.35 18.90
N LEU A 97 10.13 -4.28 19.12
CA LEU A 97 11.56 -4.29 18.84
C LEU A 97 12.28 -5.24 19.80
N ASP A 98 11.96 -5.15 21.09
CA ASP A 98 12.58 -5.95 22.16
C ASP A 98 12.18 -7.44 22.09
N SER A 99 10.94 -7.76 21.72
CA SER A 99 10.44 -9.15 21.71
C SER A 99 11.03 -9.99 20.59
N GLY A 100 11.33 -9.39 19.45
CA GLY A 100 11.76 -10.11 18.26
C GLY A 100 10.65 -10.90 17.55
N ASP A 101 9.42 -10.94 18.08
CA ASP A 101 8.32 -11.71 17.50
C ASP A 101 7.86 -11.07 16.18
N PRO A 102 7.77 -11.83 15.06
CA PRO A 102 7.27 -11.29 13.80
C PRO A 102 5.82 -10.77 13.88
N LYS A 103 4.97 -11.32 14.77
CA LYS A 103 3.58 -10.85 14.95
C LYS A 103 3.55 -9.47 15.59
N ASP A 104 4.29 -9.29 16.68
CA ASP A 104 4.45 -7.99 17.32
C ASP A 104 5.06 -6.98 16.34
N ALA A 105 6.02 -7.42 15.52
CA ALA A 105 6.63 -6.57 14.51
C ALA A 105 5.63 -6.13 13.42
N LEU A 106 4.73 -7.02 12.99
CA LEU A 106 3.68 -6.66 12.05
C LEU A 106 2.70 -5.65 12.67
N GLU A 107 2.26 -5.87 13.91
CA GLU A 107 1.36 -4.96 14.61
C GLU A 107 2.01 -3.58 14.79
N ALA A 108 3.26 -3.53 15.24
CA ALA A 108 4.01 -2.29 15.37
C ALA A 108 4.20 -1.58 14.01
N ALA A 109 4.47 -2.32 12.94
CA ALA A 109 4.57 -1.77 11.60
C ALA A 109 3.24 -1.16 11.13
N GLN A 110 2.10 -1.78 11.43
CA GLN A 110 0.78 -1.23 11.12
C GLN A 110 0.48 0.06 11.90
N TRP A 111 0.88 0.11 13.18
CA TRP A 111 0.76 1.34 13.98
C TRP A 111 1.64 2.47 13.44
N LEU A 112 2.89 2.19 13.05
CA LEU A 112 3.78 3.18 12.45
C LEU A 112 3.26 3.66 11.08
N ALA A 113 2.66 2.76 10.29
CA ALA A 113 2.02 3.13 9.02
C ALA A 113 0.91 4.17 9.22
N ALA A 114 0.11 4.04 10.29
CA ALA A 114 -0.93 5.00 10.65
C ALA A 114 -0.38 6.37 11.11
N CYS A 115 0.90 6.42 11.52
CA CYS A 115 1.59 7.64 11.93
C CYS A 115 2.41 8.30 10.82
N LEU A 116 2.46 7.71 9.62
CA LEU A 116 3.10 8.38 8.51
C LEU A 116 2.40 9.71 8.21
N PRO A 117 3.15 10.80 7.97
CA PRO A 117 2.60 12.10 7.63
C PRO A 117 2.08 12.05 6.20
N ASP A 118 0.96 11.36 5.96
CA ASP A 118 0.39 11.26 4.63
C ASP A 118 -0.90 12.09 4.54
N GLN A 119 -0.74 13.27 3.94
CA GLN A 119 -1.74 14.22 3.49
C GLN A 119 -2.57 14.91 4.59
N ASP A 120 -2.85 16.18 4.35
CA ASP A 120 -3.76 17.01 5.14
C ASP A 120 -5.20 16.47 4.95
N VAL A 121 -5.50 15.34 5.58
CA VAL A 121 -6.78 14.63 5.48
C VAL A 121 -7.91 15.56 5.92
N GLU A 122 -7.67 16.39 6.95
CA GLU A 122 -8.62 17.41 7.37
C GLU A 122 -8.88 18.43 6.24
N SER A 123 -7.86 18.90 5.52
CA SER A 123 -8.04 19.73 4.32
C SER A 123 -8.76 19.00 3.16
N MET A 124 -8.48 17.72 2.94
CA MET A 124 -9.20 16.92 1.92
C MET A 124 -10.69 16.79 2.26
N LEU A 125 -11.02 16.54 3.53
CA LEU A 125 -12.39 16.38 4.02
C LEU A 125 -13.15 17.71 4.10
N ASN A 126 -12.46 18.80 4.39
CA ASN A 126 -13.02 20.14 4.38
C ASN A 126 -13.16 20.71 2.96
N GLY A 127 -12.66 19.99 1.94
CA GLY A 127 -12.71 20.40 0.53
C GLY A 127 -11.80 21.59 0.21
N SER A 128 -10.91 21.97 1.13
CA SER A 128 -9.88 22.99 0.95
C SER A 128 -8.67 22.44 0.19
N HIS A 129 -8.52 21.11 0.09
CA HIS A 129 -7.46 20.51 -0.71
C HIS A 129 -7.75 20.66 -2.21
N ALA A 130 -6.85 21.31 -2.94
CA ALA A 130 -7.04 21.68 -4.34
C ALA A 130 -7.26 20.47 -5.28
N LYS A 131 -6.74 19.29 -4.92
CA LYS A 131 -6.74 18.09 -5.76
C LYS A 131 -7.81 17.05 -5.39
N TYR A 132 -8.31 17.08 -4.16
CA TYR A 132 -9.11 16.00 -3.60
C TYR A 132 -10.31 16.58 -2.85
N ARG A 133 -11.39 16.87 -3.58
CA ARG A 133 -12.69 17.20 -2.99
C ARG A 133 -13.51 15.92 -2.86
N ILE A 134 -13.58 15.38 -1.65
CA ILE A 134 -14.43 14.23 -1.36
C ILE A 134 -15.73 14.75 -0.75
N GLN A 135 -16.86 14.48 -1.40
CA GLN A 135 -18.17 14.78 -0.82
C GLN A 135 -18.60 13.62 0.07
N VAL A 136 -18.50 13.81 1.38
CA VAL A 136 -19.03 12.89 2.40
C VAL A 136 -20.10 13.61 3.22
N SER A 137 -21.05 12.84 3.77
CA SER A 137 -22.04 13.38 4.69
C SER A 137 -21.36 13.96 5.94
N ASP A 138 -21.98 14.96 6.58
CA ASP A 138 -21.38 15.64 7.74
C ASP A 138 -21.14 14.70 8.93
N THR A 139 -21.97 13.66 9.08
CA THR A 139 -21.76 12.64 10.11
C THR A 139 -20.51 11.81 9.84
N VAL A 140 -20.34 11.31 8.62
CA VAL A 140 -19.15 10.54 8.23
C VAL A 140 -17.91 11.42 8.32
N ARG A 141 -18.00 12.68 7.89
CA ARG A 141 -16.91 13.65 7.99
C ARG A 141 -16.43 13.85 9.42
N ARG A 142 -17.35 14.11 10.35
CA ARG A 142 -17.03 14.30 11.78
C ARG A 142 -16.39 13.06 12.39
N GLN A 143 -16.93 11.87 12.09
CA GLN A 143 -16.34 10.61 12.56
C GLN A 143 -14.92 10.44 12.04
N TRP A 144 -14.70 10.74 10.76
CA TRP A 144 -13.38 10.60 10.15
C TRP A 144 -12.37 11.59 10.73
N ILE A 145 -12.75 12.86 10.91
CA ILE A 145 -11.91 13.87 11.57
C ILE A 145 -11.56 13.44 12.99
N GLU A 146 -12.51 12.93 13.78
CA GLU A 146 -12.21 12.46 15.14
C GLU A 146 -11.25 11.27 15.12
N ASN A 147 -11.42 10.33 14.19
CA ASN A 147 -10.52 9.19 14.04
C ASN A 147 -9.08 9.62 13.67
N VAL A 148 -8.95 10.62 12.78
CA VAL A 148 -7.67 11.21 12.42
C VAL A 148 -7.03 11.88 13.63
N ARG A 149 -7.77 12.75 14.34
CA ARG A 149 -7.27 13.43 15.54
C ARG A 149 -6.90 12.46 16.65
N GLN A 150 -7.65 11.38 16.82
CA GLN A 150 -7.32 10.33 17.76
C GLN A 150 -5.99 9.66 17.38
N THR A 151 -5.82 9.31 16.11
CA THR A 151 -4.57 8.73 15.59
C THR A 151 -3.40 9.68 15.80
N GLU A 152 -3.55 10.96 15.47
CA GLU A 152 -2.53 12.00 15.69
C GLU A 152 -2.09 12.07 17.16
N ARG A 153 -3.05 12.05 18.11
CA ARG A 153 -2.74 12.03 19.55
C ARG A 153 -1.89 10.81 19.93
N HIS A 154 -2.21 9.63 19.40
CA HIS A 154 -1.42 8.42 19.68
C HIS A 154 -0.02 8.47 19.05
N CYS A 155 0.11 9.11 17.89
CA CYS A 155 1.37 9.28 17.16
C CYS A 155 2.32 10.33 17.76
N GLN A 156 1.85 11.22 18.67
CA GLN A 156 2.70 12.23 19.34
C GLN A 156 3.90 11.65 20.08
N THR A 157 3.82 10.39 20.48
CA THR A 157 4.89 9.69 21.22
C THR A 157 5.92 9.05 20.30
N VAL A 158 5.63 8.92 19.00
CA VAL A 158 6.49 8.23 18.05
C VAL A 158 7.63 9.15 17.61
N THR A 159 8.86 8.78 17.99
CA THR A 159 10.06 9.54 17.62
C THR A 159 10.51 9.23 16.19
N PRO A 160 11.34 10.09 15.58
CA PRO A 160 11.98 9.78 14.29
C PRO A 160 12.74 8.46 14.29
N ASP A 161 13.40 8.12 15.40
CA ASP A 161 14.15 6.87 15.55
C ASP A 161 13.22 5.65 15.50
N LEU A 162 12.04 5.72 16.14
CA LEU A 162 11.03 4.67 16.06
C LEU A 162 10.44 4.57 14.65
N MET A 163 10.17 5.70 13.99
CA MET A 163 9.72 5.72 12.59
C MET A 163 10.75 5.07 11.66
N ALA A 164 12.05 5.29 11.90
CA ALA A 164 13.12 4.68 11.11
C ALA A 164 13.12 3.14 11.21
N GLN A 165 12.51 2.57 12.26
CA GLN A 165 12.36 1.11 12.40
C GLN A 165 11.23 0.51 11.57
N TYR A 166 10.35 1.32 10.96
CA TYR A 166 9.16 0.84 10.28
C TYR A 166 9.46 -0.24 9.23
N ARG A 167 10.44 0.02 8.35
CA ARG A 167 10.85 -0.93 7.31
C ARG A 167 11.42 -2.22 7.89
N THR A 168 12.21 -2.14 8.96
CA THR A 168 12.82 -3.30 9.63
C THR A 168 11.74 -4.21 10.21
N LEU A 169 10.77 -3.62 10.92
CA LEU A 169 9.63 -4.34 11.50
C LEU A 169 8.78 -5.01 10.41
N ALA A 170 8.44 -4.27 9.36
CA ALA A 170 7.68 -4.80 8.24
C ALA A 170 8.42 -5.91 7.47
N SER A 171 9.74 -5.78 7.29
CA SER A 171 10.59 -6.83 6.70
C SER A 171 10.56 -8.10 7.55
N ARG A 172 10.65 -7.99 8.88
CA ARG A 172 10.62 -9.15 9.78
C ARG A 172 9.30 -9.93 9.63
N ALA A 173 8.18 -9.21 9.61
CA ALA A 173 6.86 -9.81 9.38
C ALA A 173 6.76 -10.47 7.99
N LEU A 174 7.34 -9.85 6.97
CA LEU A 174 7.35 -10.37 5.59
C LEU A 174 8.16 -11.67 5.50
N ASP A 175 9.34 -11.70 6.11
CA ASP A 175 10.21 -12.88 6.12
C ASP A 175 9.55 -14.07 6.85
N ALA A 176 8.72 -13.78 7.86
CA ALA A 176 7.87 -14.76 8.54
C ALA A 176 6.57 -15.11 7.78
N LYS A 177 6.32 -14.51 6.62
CA LYS A 177 5.14 -14.74 5.75
C LYS A 177 3.81 -14.55 6.47
N LEU A 178 3.74 -13.57 7.37
CA LEU A 178 2.50 -13.29 8.09
C LEU A 178 1.45 -12.65 7.17
N PRO A 179 0.15 -12.93 7.39
CA PRO A 179 -0.95 -12.23 6.74
C PRO A 179 -0.84 -10.71 6.86
N GLY A 180 -0.87 -9.97 5.75
CA GLY A 180 -0.78 -8.51 5.70
C GLY A 180 0.64 -7.97 5.70
N ALA A 181 1.66 -8.83 5.80
CA ALA A 181 3.04 -8.38 5.83
C ALA A 181 3.55 -7.88 4.47
N GLY A 182 2.99 -8.37 3.36
CA GLY A 182 3.30 -7.87 2.02
C GLY A 182 2.91 -6.41 1.86
N LEU A 183 1.69 -6.08 2.27
CA LEU A 183 1.14 -4.73 2.29
C LEU A 183 1.95 -3.82 3.21
N ALA A 184 2.22 -4.26 4.45
CA ALA A 184 2.99 -3.49 5.42
C ALA A 184 4.42 -3.20 4.90
N TYR A 185 5.10 -4.20 4.34
CA TYR A 185 6.43 -4.00 3.76
C TYR A 185 6.38 -3.03 2.59
N PHE A 186 5.44 -3.20 1.66
CA PHE A 186 5.31 -2.31 0.52
C PHE A 186 5.01 -0.86 0.92
N GLN A 187 4.21 -0.64 1.96
CA GLN A 187 3.92 0.69 2.49
C GLN A 187 5.12 1.33 3.20
N SER A 188 6.01 0.53 3.79
CA SER A 188 7.24 1.01 4.44
C SER A 188 8.32 1.52 3.49
N LEU A 189 8.18 1.24 2.19
CA LEU A 189 9.12 1.73 1.18
C LEU A 189 8.79 3.17 0.80
N ASP A 190 9.81 4.02 0.60
CA ASP A 190 9.65 5.36 0.03
C ASP A 190 8.88 5.26 -1.29
N ARG A 191 7.75 5.96 -1.44
CA ARG A 191 6.88 5.84 -2.62
C ARG A 191 7.56 6.20 -3.93
N ASP A 192 8.44 7.20 -3.90
CA ASP A 192 9.02 7.81 -5.09
C ASP A 192 10.38 7.16 -5.45
N ASN A 193 11.04 6.55 -4.47
CA ASN A 193 12.40 6.00 -4.61
C ASN A 193 12.48 4.45 -4.54
N ARG A 194 11.37 3.72 -4.80
CA ARG A 194 11.39 2.23 -4.74
C ARG A 194 12.20 1.63 -5.88
N THR A 195 13.23 0.87 -5.52
CA THR A 195 14.01 0.06 -6.46
C THR A 195 13.19 -1.12 -7.03
N ASP A 196 13.60 -1.65 -8.17
CA ASP A 196 12.98 -2.86 -8.74
C ASP A 196 13.12 -4.07 -7.82
N ALA A 197 14.27 -4.20 -7.13
CA ALA A 197 14.52 -5.29 -6.19
C ALA A 197 13.56 -5.25 -5.00
N GLU A 198 13.24 -4.07 -4.47
CA GLU A 198 12.28 -3.93 -3.38
C GLU A 198 10.86 -4.26 -3.82
N ARG A 199 10.47 -3.84 -5.03
CA ARG A 199 9.17 -4.18 -5.62
C ARG A 199 9.05 -5.69 -5.86
N ALA A 200 10.09 -6.31 -6.42
CA ALA A 200 10.17 -7.74 -6.63
C ALA A 200 10.09 -8.52 -5.30
N ARG A 201 10.72 -8.01 -4.23
CA ARG A 201 10.62 -8.61 -2.89
C ARG A 201 9.22 -8.50 -2.29
N ALA A 202 8.52 -7.38 -2.50
CA ALA A 202 7.17 -7.17 -1.98
C ALA A 202 6.10 -7.98 -2.72
N LEU A 203 6.28 -8.22 -4.02
CA LEU A 203 5.26 -8.80 -4.90
C LEU A 203 4.69 -10.15 -4.39
N PRO A 204 5.51 -11.16 -3.99
CA PRO A 204 4.97 -12.41 -3.47
C PRO A 204 4.11 -12.23 -2.22
N GLY A 205 4.53 -11.34 -1.31
CA GLY A 205 3.78 -11.04 -0.09
C GLY A 205 2.44 -10.37 -0.39
N LEU A 206 2.44 -9.38 -1.30
CA LEU A 206 1.20 -8.72 -1.72
C LEU A 206 0.22 -9.71 -2.37
N LYS A 207 0.71 -10.63 -3.21
CA LYS A 207 -0.12 -11.69 -3.79
C LYS A 207 -0.73 -12.58 -2.71
N ALA A 208 0.07 -13.00 -1.73
CA ALA A 208 -0.41 -13.80 -0.59
C ALA A 208 -1.48 -13.05 0.22
N ASP A 209 -1.29 -11.74 0.46
CA ASP A 209 -2.25 -10.90 1.15
C ASP A 209 -3.59 -10.83 0.39
N ALA A 210 -3.55 -10.63 -0.93
CA ALA A 210 -4.74 -10.65 -1.77
C ALA A 210 -5.43 -12.03 -1.77
N GLU A 211 -4.67 -13.12 -1.80
CA GLU A 211 -5.19 -14.49 -1.72
C GLU A 211 -5.89 -14.80 -0.39
N GLN A 212 -5.46 -14.13 0.68
CA GLN A 212 -6.08 -14.20 2.00
C GLN A 212 -7.28 -13.26 2.17
N GLY A 213 -7.60 -12.45 1.15
CA GLY A 213 -8.77 -11.56 1.16
C GLY A 213 -8.48 -10.13 1.64
N LEU A 214 -7.21 -9.73 1.75
CA LEU A 214 -6.85 -8.35 2.08
C LEU A 214 -7.08 -7.42 0.89
N ALA A 215 -8.25 -6.79 0.85
CA ALA A 215 -8.70 -5.95 -0.27
C ALA A 215 -7.70 -4.83 -0.63
N LEU A 216 -7.02 -4.25 0.35
CA LEU A 216 -6.06 -3.16 0.13
C LEU A 216 -4.80 -3.57 -0.64
N ALA A 217 -4.46 -4.86 -0.68
CA ALA A 217 -3.35 -5.35 -1.51
C ALA A 217 -3.70 -5.32 -3.01
N VAL A 218 -4.99 -5.48 -3.35
CA VAL A 218 -5.44 -5.62 -4.74
C VAL A 218 -5.18 -4.35 -5.58
N PRO A 219 -5.49 -3.12 -5.12
CA PRO A 219 -5.16 -1.93 -5.88
C PRO A 219 -3.65 -1.76 -6.11
N ILE A 220 -2.84 -2.12 -5.13
CA ILE A 220 -1.37 -2.08 -5.28
C ILE A 220 -0.95 -3.05 -6.39
N LEU A 221 -1.48 -4.27 -6.36
CA LEU A 221 -1.28 -5.29 -7.38
C LEU A 221 -1.93 -4.96 -8.73
N ALA A 222 -2.77 -3.92 -8.87
CA ALA A 222 -3.28 -3.53 -10.18
C ALA A 222 -2.30 -2.63 -10.96
N ARG A 223 -1.20 -2.17 -10.32
CA ARG A 223 -0.24 -1.25 -10.93
C ARG A 223 0.78 -1.98 -11.82
N SER A 224 1.12 -1.40 -12.95
CA SER A 224 2.09 -1.91 -13.94
C SER A 224 3.52 -2.04 -13.39
N THR A 225 3.85 -1.31 -12.33
CA THR A 225 5.23 -1.12 -11.87
C THR A 225 5.77 -2.28 -11.02
N LEU A 226 4.97 -3.30 -10.68
CA LEU A 226 5.42 -4.37 -9.77
C LEU A 226 6.14 -5.54 -10.45
N GLY A 227 6.29 -5.52 -11.79
CA GLY A 227 6.97 -6.58 -12.54
C GLY A 227 6.12 -7.86 -12.74
N GLN A 228 4.82 -7.78 -12.47
CA GLN A 228 3.85 -8.83 -12.75
C GLN A 228 3.48 -8.90 -14.23
N SER A 229 2.90 -10.02 -14.66
CA SER A 229 2.47 -10.19 -16.05
C SER A 229 1.30 -9.26 -16.41
N ARG A 230 1.13 -8.97 -17.71
CA ARG A 230 0.00 -8.18 -18.23
C ARG A 230 -1.35 -8.78 -17.85
N THR A 231 -1.47 -10.11 -17.93
CA THR A 231 -2.66 -10.86 -17.52
C THR A 231 -2.98 -10.68 -16.04
N GLU A 232 -1.98 -10.78 -15.16
CA GLU A 232 -2.16 -10.56 -13.72
C GLU A 232 -2.55 -9.12 -13.42
N GLN A 233 -1.92 -8.15 -14.07
CA GLN A 233 -2.27 -6.75 -13.94
C GLN A 233 -3.74 -6.50 -14.31
N LEU A 234 -4.19 -7.03 -15.44
CA LEU A 234 -5.59 -6.95 -15.87
C LEU A 234 -6.53 -7.63 -14.86
N ALA A 235 -6.14 -8.78 -14.31
CA ALA A 235 -6.92 -9.49 -13.31
C ALA A 235 -7.12 -8.65 -12.04
N TYR A 236 -6.05 -8.04 -11.51
CA TYR A 236 -6.13 -7.22 -10.31
C TYR A 236 -6.84 -5.88 -10.55
N GLN A 237 -6.76 -5.32 -11.76
CA GLN A 237 -7.57 -4.16 -12.15
C GLN A 237 -9.06 -4.51 -12.11
N LYS A 238 -9.48 -5.58 -12.80
CA LYS A 238 -10.88 -6.06 -12.78
C LYS A 238 -11.35 -6.43 -11.37
N LEU A 239 -10.46 -7.03 -10.58
CA LEU A 239 -10.77 -7.36 -9.18
C LEU A 239 -10.99 -6.10 -8.35
N THR A 240 -10.17 -5.05 -8.55
CA THR A 240 -10.38 -3.73 -7.91
C THR A 240 -11.77 -3.18 -8.24
N ASP A 241 -12.20 -3.21 -9.50
CA ASP A 241 -13.53 -2.75 -9.92
C ASP A 241 -14.65 -3.54 -9.21
N HIS A 242 -14.53 -4.86 -9.12
CA HIS A 242 -15.49 -5.69 -8.39
C HIS A 242 -15.51 -5.39 -6.88
N LEU A 243 -14.36 -5.14 -6.27
CA LEU A 243 -14.29 -4.79 -4.85
C LEU A 243 -14.91 -3.42 -4.57
N VAL A 244 -14.75 -2.45 -5.48
CA VAL A 244 -15.46 -1.16 -5.42
C VAL A 244 -16.98 -1.35 -5.56
N GLN A 245 -17.43 -2.15 -6.55
CA GLN A 245 -18.85 -2.43 -6.75
C GLN A 245 -19.51 -3.13 -5.54
N ARG A 246 -18.74 -3.93 -4.79
CA ARG A 246 -19.18 -4.60 -3.56
C ARG A 246 -19.00 -3.76 -2.29
N GLU A 247 -18.63 -2.48 -2.43
CA GLU A 247 -18.36 -1.56 -1.32
C GLU A 247 -17.24 -2.02 -0.37
N LEU A 248 -16.35 -2.91 -0.83
CA LEU A 248 -15.20 -3.40 -0.08
C LEU A 248 -13.98 -2.49 -0.25
N LEU A 249 -13.98 -1.65 -1.28
CA LEU A 249 -13.00 -0.58 -1.49
C LEU A 249 -13.74 0.76 -1.71
N PRO A 250 -13.14 1.90 -1.30
CA PRO A 250 -13.70 3.21 -1.61
C PRO A 250 -13.81 3.44 -3.13
N PRO A 251 -14.86 4.12 -3.61
CA PRO A 251 -15.08 4.33 -5.06
C PRO A 251 -13.95 5.12 -5.72
N MET A 252 -13.28 5.98 -4.96
CA MET A 252 -12.13 6.75 -5.43
C MET A 252 -10.91 5.89 -5.78
N MET A 253 -10.80 4.65 -5.27
CA MET A 253 -9.65 3.78 -5.58
C MET A 253 -9.62 3.35 -7.05
N GLY A 254 -10.78 3.14 -7.69
CA GLY A 254 -10.83 2.84 -9.13
C GLY A 254 -10.45 4.05 -9.99
N ALA A 255 -10.83 5.25 -9.58
CA ALA A 255 -10.56 6.48 -10.32
C ALA A 255 -9.11 7.00 -10.15
N LEU A 256 -8.48 6.75 -9.01
CA LEU A 256 -7.12 7.21 -8.70
C LEU A 256 -6.02 6.35 -9.31
N MET A 257 -6.39 5.24 -9.94
CA MET A 257 -5.48 4.41 -10.70
C MET A 257 -5.89 4.45 -12.16
N PRO A 258 -5.56 5.54 -12.88
CA PRO A 258 -5.70 5.52 -14.33
C PRO A 258 -4.91 4.29 -14.79
N GLY A 259 -5.64 3.29 -15.31
CA GLY A 259 -4.98 2.22 -16.02
C GLY A 259 -4.23 2.90 -17.14
N ASP A 260 -2.90 2.88 -17.09
CA ASP A 260 -2.09 3.28 -18.23
C ASP A 260 -2.75 2.65 -19.45
N ALA A 261 -3.15 3.44 -20.45
CA ALA A 261 -3.87 2.93 -21.60
C ALA A 261 -2.99 1.85 -22.24
N VAL A 262 -3.29 0.58 -21.95
CA VAL A 262 -2.36 -0.50 -22.26
C VAL A 262 -2.38 -0.71 -23.77
N SER A 263 -1.30 -0.28 -24.41
CA SER A 263 -1.03 -0.51 -25.83
C SER A 263 0.06 -1.58 -25.94
N PRO A 264 -0.15 -2.67 -26.69
CA PRO A 264 -1.37 -3.03 -27.46
C PRO A 264 -2.55 -3.45 -26.57
N PRO A 265 -3.79 -3.49 -27.09
CA PRO A 265 -4.94 -4.00 -26.33
C PRO A 265 -4.74 -5.46 -25.87
N TYR A 266 -5.43 -5.86 -24.81
CA TYR A 266 -5.38 -7.23 -24.31
C TYR A 266 -6.02 -8.22 -25.29
N THR A 267 -5.32 -9.31 -25.56
CA THR A 267 -5.80 -10.42 -26.39
C THR A 267 -6.98 -11.14 -25.71
N ALA A 268 -7.77 -11.89 -26.49
CA ALA A 268 -8.87 -12.69 -25.95
C ALA A 268 -8.38 -13.72 -24.90
N GLN A 269 -7.19 -14.29 -25.11
CA GLN A 269 -6.58 -15.23 -24.18
C GLN A 269 -6.21 -14.55 -22.85
N GLU A 270 -5.51 -13.41 -22.89
CA GLU A 270 -5.18 -12.64 -21.68
C GLU A 270 -6.44 -12.24 -20.90
N GLN A 271 -7.53 -11.88 -21.60
CA GLN A 271 -8.80 -11.55 -20.95
C GLN A 271 -9.46 -12.76 -20.27
N ALA A 272 -9.41 -13.94 -20.90
CA ALA A 272 -9.94 -15.18 -20.34
C ALA A 272 -9.14 -15.62 -19.10
N ASP A 273 -7.81 -15.57 -19.19
CA ASP A 273 -6.92 -15.93 -18.08
C ASP A 273 -7.07 -14.96 -16.91
N ALA A 274 -7.17 -13.65 -17.18
CA ALA A 274 -7.43 -12.65 -16.15
C ALA A 274 -8.79 -12.89 -15.45
N ALA A 275 -9.83 -13.23 -16.22
CA ALA A 275 -11.14 -13.56 -15.67
C ALA A 275 -11.12 -14.83 -14.80
N ALA A 276 -10.26 -15.81 -15.12
CA ALA A 276 -10.07 -17.01 -14.30
C ALA A 276 -9.44 -16.65 -12.94
N ILE A 277 -8.43 -15.77 -12.92
CA ILE A 277 -7.82 -15.26 -11.68
C ILE A 277 -8.86 -14.52 -10.83
N VAL A 278 -9.64 -13.61 -11.41
CA VAL A 278 -10.71 -12.88 -10.71
C VAL A 278 -11.71 -13.85 -10.09
N ARG A 279 -12.20 -14.84 -10.86
CA ARG A 279 -13.18 -15.84 -10.37
C ARG A 279 -12.65 -16.65 -9.20
N ARG A 280 -11.35 -16.98 -9.21
CA ARG A 280 -10.68 -17.68 -8.12
C ARG A 280 -10.56 -16.83 -6.86
N LEU A 281 -10.24 -15.55 -7.00
CA LEU A 281 -9.93 -14.67 -5.86
C LEU A 281 -11.17 -13.98 -5.26
N LEU A 282 -12.16 -13.60 -6.08
CA LEU A 282 -13.32 -12.83 -5.64
C LEU A 282 -14.07 -13.41 -4.42
N PRO A 283 -14.26 -14.75 -4.27
CA PRO A 283 -14.92 -15.33 -3.10
C PRO A 283 -14.16 -15.13 -1.77
N ARG A 284 -12.86 -14.79 -1.82
CA ARG A 284 -12.04 -14.53 -0.62
C ARG A 284 -12.38 -13.20 0.04
N PHE A 285 -12.99 -12.28 -0.71
CA PHE A 285 -13.35 -10.95 -0.22
C PHE A 285 -14.82 -10.95 0.19
N LYS A 286 -15.07 -10.82 1.49
CA LYS A 286 -16.41 -10.76 2.09
C LYS A 286 -16.57 -9.43 2.84
N LYS A 287 -17.80 -8.91 2.87
CA LYS A 287 -18.13 -7.79 3.75
C LYS A 287 -18.04 -8.32 5.19
N PRO A 288 -17.41 -7.60 6.13
CA PRO A 288 -17.52 -7.95 7.54
C PRO A 288 -19.00 -7.92 7.93
N ASP A 289 -19.45 -8.99 8.61
CA ASP A 289 -20.82 -9.11 9.14
C ASP A 289 -21.12 -8.03 10.20
#